data_AF-A0A9E4IHI7-F1
#
_entry.id   AF-A0A9E4IHI7-F1
#
_cell.length_a   1.000
_cell.length_b   1.000
_cell.length_c   1.000
_cell.angle_alpha   90.00
_cell.angle_beta   90.00
_cell.angle_gamma   90.00
#
_symmetry.space_group_name_H-M   'P 1'
#
loop_
_entity.id
_entity.type
_entity.pdbx_description
1 polymer ?
#
loop_
_entity_poly.entity_id
_entity_poly.type
_entity_poly.pdbx_seq_one_letter_code
_entity_poly.pdbx_strand_id
1 'polypeptide(L)'
;MPFSPAIAFGVALVVLALAALWVALRIERRAKRADLQPVYVINDAIDYAVEHLDPEVLDRIRRAGVQRIIEWSVHYLQGLAVPARRRRGLRVVAGGEGRAIEYIRGKLATSGYDYSPSDIAAVLAGEAAYLAGIGALGEQVEEGKAV
;
A
#
# COMPACT_ATOMS: atom_id res chain seq x y z
N MET A 1 45.53 16.06 -16.07
CA MET A 1 45.30 15.46 -17.41
C MET A 1 43.90 15.88 -17.84
N PRO A 2 43.73 16.80 -18.80
CA PRO A 2 42.38 17.20 -19.25
C PRO A 2 41.78 16.06 -20.09
N PHE A 3 40.61 15.56 -19.67
CA PHE A 3 39.86 14.56 -20.43
C PHE A 3 39.54 15.11 -21.82
N SER A 4 39.82 14.34 -22.87
CA SER A 4 39.48 14.72 -24.24
C SER A 4 37.96 14.94 -24.36
N PRO A 5 37.49 16.04 -24.97
CA PRO A 5 36.06 16.34 -25.09
C PRO A 5 35.28 15.23 -25.81
N ALA A 6 35.95 14.45 -26.68
CA ALA A 6 35.37 13.28 -27.34
C ALA A 6 35.02 12.15 -26.36
N ILE A 7 35.82 11.96 -25.30
CA ILE A 7 35.58 10.94 -24.27
C ILE A 7 34.40 11.35 -23.39
N ALA A 8 34.33 12.63 -23.03
CA ALA A 8 33.20 13.17 -22.25
C ALA A 8 31.86 13.03 -23.00
N PHE A 9 31.87 13.27 -24.32
CA PHE A 9 30.69 13.13 -25.16
C PHE A 9 30.25 11.66 -25.31
N GLY A 10 31.20 10.75 -25.47
CA GLY A 10 30.94 9.31 -25.52
C GLY A 10 30.33 8.78 -24.22
N VAL A 11 30.86 9.19 -23.07
CA VAL A 11 30.33 8.80 -21.76
C VAL A 11 28.91 9.35 -21.55
N ALA A 12 28.65 10.61 -21.93
CA ALA A 12 27.32 11.20 -21.82
C ALA A 12 26.26 10.44 -22.64
N LEU A 13 26.60 10.01 -23.86
CA LEU A 13 25.72 9.20 -24.70
C LEU A 13 25.42 7.83 -24.09
N VAL A 14 26.41 7.17 -23.51
CA VAL A 14 26.23 5.88 -22.84
C VAL A 14 25.34 6.02 -21.61
N VAL A 15 25.55 7.05 -20.79
CA VAL A 15 24.70 7.32 -19.62
C VAL A 15 23.26 7.62 -20.03
N LEU A 16 23.06 8.41 -21.09
CA LEU A 16 21.73 8.72 -21.62
C LEU A 16 21.03 7.45 -22.14
N ALA A 17 21.74 6.59 -22.87
CA ALA A 17 21.21 5.33 -23.38
C ALA A 17 20.83 4.38 -22.24
N LEU A 18 21.65 4.29 -21.19
CA LEU A 18 21.34 3.48 -20.01
C LEU A 18 20.16 4.04 -19.22
N ALA A 19 20.04 5.36 -19.09
CA ALA A 19 18.90 6.01 -18.43
C ALA A 19 17.60 5.76 -19.22
N ALA A 20 17.63 5.91 -20.54
CA ALA A 20 16.49 5.62 -21.42
C ALA A 20 16.08 4.14 -21.35
N LEU A 21 17.05 3.23 -21.35
CA LEU A 21 16.81 1.79 -21.17
C LEU A 21 16.18 1.49 -19.79
N TRP A 22 16.68 2.11 -18.73
CA TRP A 22 16.15 1.96 -17.38
C TRP A 22 14.70 2.47 -17.27
N VAL A 23 14.38 3.60 -17.91
CA VAL A 23 13.03 4.15 -18.00
C VAL A 23 12.11 3.24 -18.83
N ALA A 24 12.57 2.73 -19.97
CA ALA A 24 11.81 1.81 -20.81
C ALA A 24 11.47 0.51 -20.05
N LEU A 25 12.42 -0.07 -19.33
CA LEU A 25 12.21 -1.26 -18.50
C LEU A 25 11.23 -1.00 -17.33
N ARG A 26 11.19 0.22 -16.79
CA ARG A 26 10.19 0.64 -15.79
C ARG A 26 8.77 0.74 -16.37
N ILE A 27 8.64 1.22 -17.62
CA ILE A 27 7.35 1.41 -18.30
C ILE A 27 6.77 0.06 -18.75
N GLU A 28 7.60 -0.85 -19.27
CA GLU A 28 7.14 -2.16 -19.75
C GLU A 28 6.55 -3.02 -18.61
N ARG A 29 7.08 -2.90 -17.39
CA ARG A 29 6.51 -3.53 -16.19
C ARG A 29 5.13 -2.97 -15.81
N ARG A 30 4.82 -1.71 -16.16
CA ARG A 30 3.48 -1.13 -15.97
C ARG A 30 2.52 -1.61 -17.05
N ALA A 31 2.96 -1.70 -18.31
CA ALA A 31 2.13 -2.15 -19.43
C ALA A 31 1.74 -3.63 -19.32
N LYS A 32 2.65 -4.52 -18.92
CA LYS A 32 2.34 -5.95 -18.73
C LYS A 32 1.43 -6.23 -17.51
N ARG A 33 1.29 -5.26 -16.60
CA ARG A 33 0.36 -5.36 -15.45
C ARG A 33 -1.07 -4.91 -15.78
N ALA A 34 -1.28 -4.24 -16.92
CA ALA A 34 -2.60 -3.70 -17.28
C ALA A 34 -3.62 -4.77 -17.71
N ASP A 35 -3.17 -5.97 -18.07
CA ASP A 35 -4.03 -7.05 -18.58
C ASP A 35 -4.47 -8.05 -17.50
N LEU A 36 -3.89 -7.97 -16.30
CA LEU A 36 -4.30 -8.77 -15.15
C LEU A 36 -5.14 -7.88 -14.24
N GLN A 37 -6.44 -8.18 -14.10
CA GLN A 37 -7.22 -7.56 -13.03
C GLN A 37 -6.50 -7.84 -11.69
N PRO A 38 -6.14 -6.81 -10.91
CA PRO A 38 -5.45 -7.03 -9.65
C PRO A 38 -6.38 -7.77 -8.69
N VAL A 39 -6.04 -9.02 -8.38
CA VAL A 39 -6.77 -9.85 -7.42
C VAL A 39 -6.16 -9.65 -6.05
N TYR A 40 -6.97 -9.21 -5.10
CA TYR A 40 -6.56 -9.10 -3.70
C TYR A 40 -6.69 -10.47 -3.01
N VAL A 41 -5.59 -10.98 -2.48
CA VAL A 41 -5.53 -12.23 -1.73
C VAL A 41 -5.18 -11.93 -0.28
N ILE A 42 -6.07 -12.27 0.65
CA ILE A 42 -5.92 -11.92 2.09
C ILE A 42 -4.63 -12.52 2.67
N ASN A 43 -4.32 -13.78 2.36
CA ASN A 43 -3.12 -14.43 2.90
C ASN A 43 -1.84 -13.74 2.41
N ASP A 44 -1.77 -13.37 1.14
CA ASP A 44 -0.63 -12.64 0.58
C ASP A 44 -0.48 -11.26 1.22
N ALA A 45 -1.59 -10.57 1.51
CA ALA A 45 -1.57 -9.30 2.23
C ALA A 45 -1.05 -9.47 3.66
N ILE A 46 -1.43 -10.56 4.35
CA ILE A 46 -0.93 -10.89 5.70
C ILE A 46 0.56 -11.18 5.65
N ASP A 47 1.02 -12.02 4.74
CA ASP A 47 2.43 -12.39 4.63
C ASP A 47 3.28 -11.18 4.26
N TYR A 48 2.82 -10.37 3.30
CA TYR A 48 3.48 -9.12 2.94
C TYR A 48 3.56 -8.15 4.12
N ALA A 49 2.46 -7.98 4.87
CA ALA A 49 2.45 -7.11 6.04
C ALA A 49 3.41 -7.63 7.12
N VAL A 50 3.42 -8.93 7.43
CA VAL A 50 4.35 -9.52 8.40
C VAL A 50 5.81 -9.33 8.01
N GLU A 51 6.15 -9.50 6.74
CA GLU A 51 7.52 -9.35 6.23
C GLU A 51 8.06 -7.91 6.32
N HIS A 52 7.16 -6.92 6.27
CA HIS A 52 7.52 -5.50 6.18
C HIS A 52 7.14 -4.70 7.45
N LEU A 53 6.54 -5.35 8.44
CA LEU A 53 6.17 -4.70 9.69
C LEU A 53 7.40 -4.48 10.58
N ASP A 54 7.37 -3.40 11.35
CA ASP A 54 8.37 -3.17 12.39
C ASP A 54 8.44 -4.39 13.34
N PRO A 55 9.64 -4.96 13.59
CA PRO A 55 9.80 -6.14 14.43
C PRO A 55 9.22 -5.98 15.84
N GLU A 56 9.27 -4.78 16.42
CA GLU A 56 8.71 -4.51 17.74
C GLU A 56 7.19 -4.55 17.72
N VAL A 57 6.56 -4.01 16.67
CA VAL A 57 5.11 -4.11 16.46
C VAL A 57 4.73 -5.58 16.28
N LEU A 58 5.47 -6.31 15.45
CA LEU A 58 5.22 -7.73 15.18
C LEU A 58 5.38 -8.58 16.45
N ASP A 59 6.35 -8.26 17.32
CA ASP A 59 6.51 -8.97 18.60
C ASP A 59 5.32 -8.72 19.55
N ARG A 60 4.76 -7.50 19.56
CA ARG A 60 3.58 -7.15 20.37
C ARG A 60 2.31 -7.87 19.91
N ILE A 61 1.96 -7.77 18.64
CA ILE A 61 0.66 -8.25 18.14
C ILE A 61 0.71 -9.66 17.54
N ARG A 62 1.91 -10.12 17.16
CA ARG A 62 2.19 -11.39 16.45
C ARG A 62 1.49 -11.46 15.08
N ARG A 63 1.84 -12.47 14.28
CA ARG A 63 1.18 -12.76 13.01
C ARG A 63 -0.34 -12.89 13.15
N ALA A 64 -0.82 -13.47 14.25
CA ALA A 64 -2.25 -13.58 14.53
C ALA A 64 -2.93 -12.21 14.70
N GLY A 65 -2.24 -11.21 15.28
CA GLY A 65 -2.75 -9.85 15.37
C GLY A 65 -2.86 -9.18 14.01
N VAL A 66 -1.82 -9.33 13.17
CA VAL A 66 -1.82 -8.83 11.78
C VAL A 66 -3.00 -9.40 11.00
N GLN A 67 -3.21 -10.72 11.08
CA GLN A 67 -4.33 -11.40 10.44
C GLN A 67 -5.68 -10.81 10.86
N ARG A 68 -5.94 -10.69 12.17
CA ARG A 68 -7.21 -10.14 12.65
C ARG A 68 -7.44 -8.70 12.19
N ILE A 69 -6.39 -7.87 12.15
CA ILE A 69 -6.50 -6.48 11.69
C ILE A 69 -6.88 -6.44 10.20
N ILE A 70 -6.22 -7.22 9.35
CA ILE A 70 -6.51 -7.28 7.92
C ILE A 70 -7.91 -7.86 7.64
N GLU A 71 -8.34 -8.89 8.37
CA GLU A 71 -9.70 -9.42 8.23
C GLU A 71 -10.76 -8.34 8.54
N TRP A 72 -10.56 -7.58 9.63
CA TRP A 72 -11.47 -6.48 9.97
C TRP A 72 -11.37 -5.28 9.01
N SER A 73 -10.21 -5.02 8.40
CA SER A 73 -10.07 -4.00 7.36
C SER A 73 -10.90 -4.37 6.14
N VAL A 74 -10.84 -5.62 5.69
CA VAL A 74 -11.68 -6.13 4.59
C VAL A 74 -13.16 -5.99 4.92
N HIS A 75 -13.59 -6.34 6.13
CA HIS A 75 -14.97 -6.17 6.56
C HIS A 75 -15.42 -4.71 6.58
N TYR A 76 -14.56 -3.80 7.03
CA TYR A 76 -14.81 -2.36 6.99
C TYR A 76 -15.05 -1.88 5.54
N LEU A 77 -14.17 -2.27 4.61
CA LEU A 77 -14.26 -1.92 3.20
C LEU A 77 -15.51 -2.49 2.53
N GLN A 78 -15.87 -3.75 2.82
CA GLN A 78 -17.12 -4.37 2.36
C GLN A 78 -18.35 -3.58 2.84
N GLY A 79 -18.34 -3.11 4.09
CA GLY A 79 -19.40 -2.26 4.62
C GLY A 79 -19.53 -0.90 3.92
N LEU A 80 -18.42 -0.34 3.43
CA LEU A 80 -18.42 0.88 2.62
C LEU A 80 -18.87 0.64 1.17
N ALA A 81 -18.61 -0.55 0.62
CA ALA A 81 -18.96 -0.93 -0.75
C ALA A 81 -20.48 -1.11 -0.97
N VAL A 82 -21.30 -1.13 0.09
CA VAL A 82 -22.76 -1.21 -0.02
C VAL A 82 -23.29 -0.03 -0.86
N PRO A 83 -24.10 -0.27 -1.92
CA PRO A 83 -24.51 0.75 -2.90
C PRO A 83 -25.10 2.03 -2.30
N ALA A 84 -25.81 1.92 -1.16
CA ALA A 84 -26.39 3.05 -0.44
C ALA A 84 -25.36 4.02 0.14
N ARG A 85 -24.15 3.54 0.48
CA ARG A 85 -23.04 4.35 1.00
C ARG A 85 -22.17 4.91 -0.13
N ARG A 86 -21.99 4.16 -1.22
CA ARG A 86 -21.30 4.64 -2.43
C ARG A 86 -21.96 5.89 -3.02
N ARG A 87 -23.30 5.97 -3.00
CA ARG A 87 -24.08 7.14 -3.44
C ARG A 87 -23.89 8.41 -2.60
N ARG A 88 -23.34 8.31 -1.38
CA ARG A 88 -23.04 9.47 -0.53
C ARG A 88 -21.66 10.09 -0.81
N GLY A 89 -20.94 9.64 -1.84
CA GLY A 89 -19.61 10.15 -2.16
C GLY A 89 -18.55 9.74 -1.12
N LEU A 90 -18.78 8.67 -0.35
CA LEU A 90 -17.78 8.14 0.56
C LEU A 90 -16.56 7.65 -0.25
N ARG A 91 -15.48 8.41 -0.15
CA ARG A 91 -14.18 8.09 -0.75
C ARG A 91 -13.47 7.11 0.18
N VAL A 92 -13.07 5.97 -0.37
CA VAL A 92 -12.35 4.93 0.37
C VAL A 92 -10.87 5.19 0.24
N VAL A 93 -10.18 5.39 1.36
CA VAL A 93 -8.72 5.61 1.40
C VAL A 93 -8.06 4.37 1.97
N ALA A 94 -7.14 3.77 1.21
CA ALA A 94 -6.29 2.69 1.69
C ALA A 94 -5.19 3.25 2.60
N GLY A 95 -4.83 2.53 3.67
CA GLY A 95 -3.73 2.93 4.57
C GLY A 95 -4.15 3.35 5.97
N GLY A 96 -5.42 3.20 6.33
CA GLY A 96 -5.88 3.42 7.70
C GLY A 96 -6.23 4.88 8.01
N GLU A 97 -7.27 5.39 7.34
CA GLU A 97 -7.96 6.59 7.82
C GLU A 97 -8.45 6.37 9.27
N GLY A 98 -8.49 7.43 10.10
CA GLY A 98 -8.85 7.33 11.52
C GLY A 98 -10.15 6.56 11.79
N ARG A 99 -11.15 6.67 10.89
CA ARG A 99 -12.42 5.92 10.98
C ARG A 99 -12.25 4.40 10.82
N ALA A 100 -11.33 3.96 9.95
CA ALA A 100 -11.03 2.54 9.78
C ALA A 100 -10.33 1.99 11.04
N ILE A 101 -9.36 2.75 11.58
CA ILE A 101 -8.65 2.38 12.81
C ILE A 101 -9.63 2.25 13.99
N GLU A 102 -10.51 3.24 14.18
CA GLU A 102 -11.53 3.22 15.24
C GLU A 102 -12.49 2.03 15.10
N TYR A 103 -12.95 1.76 13.88
CA TYR A 103 -13.82 0.62 13.60
C TYR A 103 -13.14 -0.72 13.96
N ILE A 104 -11.93 -0.93 13.46
CA ILE A 104 -11.17 -2.17 13.68
C ILE A 104 -10.88 -2.34 15.18
N ARG A 105 -10.43 -1.27 15.85
CA ARG A 105 -10.17 -1.28 17.29
C ARG A 105 -11.42 -1.66 18.10
N GLY A 106 -12.59 -1.10 17.76
CA GLY A 106 -13.84 -1.45 18.44
C GLY A 106 -14.22 -2.93 18.27
N LYS A 107 -13.97 -3.50 17.09
CA LYS A 107 -14.23 -4.92 16.81
C LYS A 107 -13.25 -5.86 17.52
N LEU A 108 -11.98 -5.49 17.55
CA LEU A 108 -10.95 -6.23 18.29
C LEU A 108 -11.23 -6.21 19.79
N ALA A 109 -11.59 -5.06 20.36
CA ALA A 109 -11.91 -4.93 21.78
C ALA A 109 -13.10 -5.81 22.18
N THR A 110 -14.14 -5.86 21.34
CA THR A 110 -15.29 -6.76 21.55
C THR A 110 -14.88 -8.25 21.54
N SER A 111 -13.81 -8.57 20.84
CA SER A 111 -13.25 -9.93 20.71
C SER A 111 -12.16 -10.23 21.75
N GLY A 112 -11.91 -9.32 22.71
CA GLY A 112 -10.93 -9.48 23.78
C GLY A 112 -9.49 -9.06 23.43
N TYR A 113 -9.27 -8.34 22.33
CA TYR A 113 -7.95 -7.86 21.92
C TYR A 113 -7.88 -6.33 21.99
N ASP A 114 -6.88 -5.79 22.68
CA ASP A 114 -6.65 -4.35 22.80
C ASP A 114 -5.32 -3.97 22.14
N TYR A 115 -5.37 -3.78 20.82
CA TYR A 115 -4.22 -3.29 20.05
C TYR A 115 -4.21 -1.77 20.01
N SER A 116 -3.01 -1.19 20.11
CA SER A 116 -2.87 0.26 20.06
C SER A 116 -3.29 0.80 18.69
N PRO A 117 -3.84 2.03 18.61
CA PRO A 117 -4.14 2.66 17.33
C PRO A 117 -2.93 2.72 16.39
N SER A 118 -1.72 2.90 16.94
CA SER A 118 -0.47 2.91 16.16
C SER A 118 -0.12 1.55 15.58
N ASP A 119 -0.32 0.45 16.32
CA ASP A 119 -0.07 -0.90 15.81
C ASP A 119 -1.07 -1.24 14.68
N ILE A 120 -2.34 -0.85 14.84
CA ILE A 120 -3.36 -1.03 13.79
C ILE A 120 -3.00 -0.21 12.56
N ALA A 121 -2.61 1.06 12.73
CA ALA A 121 -2.19 1.91 11.62
C ALA A 121 -0.98 1.35 10.88
N ALA A 122 0.01 0.80 11.59
CA ALA A 122 1.20 0.21 10.99
C ALA A 122 0.84 -0.99 10.09
N VAL A 123 -0.08 -1.86 10.54
CA VAL A 123 -0.56 -2.98 9.71
C VAL A 123 -1.34 -2.48 8.48
N LEU A 124 -2.21 -1.50 8.65
CA LEU A 124 -2.98 -0.92 7.53
C LEU A 124 -2.09 -0.19 6.51
N ALA A 125 -0.99 0.43 6.95
CA ALA A 125 0.02 0.99 6.07
C ALA A 125 0.73 -0.11 5.25
N GLY A 126 1.05 -1.24 5.87
CA GLY A 126 1.57 -2.42 5.19
C GLY A 126 0.60 -2.98 4.15
N GLU A 127 -0.69 -3.08 4.49
CA GLU A 127 -1.75 -3.49 3.56
C GLU A 127 -1.87 -2.51 2.37
N ALA A 128 -1.80 -1.20 2.61
CA ALA A 128 -1.82 -0.22 1.53
C ALA A 128 -0.59 -0.32 0.61
N ALA A 129 0.58 -0.62 1.18
CA ALA A 129 1.79 -0.88 0.39
C ALA A 129 1.65 -2.15 -0.46
N TYR A 130 1.03 -3.22 0.07
CA TYR A 130 0.69 -4.42 -0.71
C TYR A 130 -0.25 -4.09 -1.87
N LEU A 131 -1.35 -3.38 -1.60
CA LEU A 131 -2.32 -2.93 -2.60
C LEU A 131 -1.64 -2.08 -3.68
N ALA A 132 -0.72 -1.18 -3.30
CA ALA A 132 0.08 -0.42 -4.25
C ALA A 132 0.97 -1.33 -5.10
N GLY A 133 1.61 -2.32 -4.47
CA GLY A 133 2.49 -3.30 -5.10
C GLY A 133 1.82 -4.13 -6.18
N ILE A 134 0.56 -4.51 -5.97
CA ILE A 134 -0.26 -5.27 -6.94
C ILE A 134 -1.02 -4.36 -7.94
N GLY A 135 -0.95 -3.03 -7.78
CA GLY A 135 -1.66 -2.09 -8.66
C GLY A 135 -3.17 -1.99 -8.37
N ALA A 136 -3.59 -2.33 -7.15
CA ALA A 136 -4.99 -2.26 -6.70
C ALA A 136 -5.38 -0.88 -6.12
N LEU A 137 -4.50 0.13 -6.17
CA LEU A 137 -4.83 1.49 -5.79
C LEU A 137 -5.30 2.30 -7.01
N GLY A 138 -6.39 3.05 -6.83
CA GLY A 138 -6.86 4.05 -7.80
C GLY A 138 -6.02 5.33 -7.76
N GLU A 139 -6.54 6.42 -8.33
CA GLU A 139 -5.87 7.73 -8.27
C GLU A 139 -5.54 8.13 -6.83
N GLN A 140 -4.33 8.66 -6.64
CA GLN A 140 -3.93 9.23 -5.35
C GLN A 140 -4.86 10.40 -5.01
N VAL A 141 -5.30 10.43 -3.76
CA VAL A 141 -6.08 11.53 -3.25
C VAL A 141 -5.09 12.60 -2.80
N GLU A 142 -5.06 13.76 -3.47
CA GLU A 142 -4.42 14.92 -2.85
C GLU A 142 -5.15 15.20 -1.54
N GLU A 143 -4.41 15.27 -0.43
CA GLU A 143 -4.93 15.79 0.83
C GLU A 143 -5.43 17.21 0.58
N GLY A 144 -6.75 17.34 0.43
CA GLY A 144 -7.40 18.63 0.37
C GLY A 144 -7.07 19.37 1.66
N LYS A 145 -6.31 20.46 1.53
CA LYS A 145 -6.26 21.53 2.53
C LYS A 145 -7.63 21.68 3.17
N ALA A 146 -7.69 21.58 4.50
CA ALA A 146 -8.84 22.01 5.27
C ALA A 146 -9.26 23.41 4.78
N VAL A 147 -10.49 23.51 4.25
CA VAL A 147 -11.20 24.77 4.05
C VAL A 147 -12.25 24.86 5.15
#